data_AF-A0A1Q7IB53-F1
#
_entry.id   AF-A0A1Q7IB53-F1
#
_cell.length_a   1.000
_cell.length_b   1.000
_cell.length_c   1.000
_cell.angle_alpha   90.00
_cell.angle_beta   90.00
_cell.angle_gamma   90.00
#
_symmetry.space_group_name_H-M   'P 1'
#
loop_
_entity.id
_entity.type
_entity.pdbx_description
1 polymer ?
#
loop_
_entity_poly.entity_id
_entity_poly.type
_entity_poly.pdbx_seq_one_letter_code
_entity_poly.pdbx_strand_id
1 'polypeptide(L)'
;MVLSIKTVGPILFVLAFIALVVFVFRFRRTPSTIVGAVAFLTPFAFYFLTFYTGQVTIYLPGVGTVNEAYGLWNVRFGTQAVAPAAFFLSILAMRWSITRLARLWGIVGSIVLVISICIQTILIAHGGILPLQDGQYGYSCLPTEPITIYLAQHYAGGRILEDISDYRIIEAEVEAAELKDFIYEGSSDMWKQALINPPSVVDWIIVPPEAQDDPIVRHINLKSPAFLSHFTLMLHEPDGLSLFHRNGGSLTTRPIASSLITEHRLCSAL
;
A
#
# COMPACT_ATOMS: atom_id res chain seq x y z
N MET A 1 -8.91 -6.55 -10.97
CA MET A 1 -9.63 -7.85 -11.12
C MET A 1 -8.68 -9.05 -11.15
N VAL A 2 -7.70 -9.10 -12.06
CA VAL A 2 -6.75 -10.23 -12.17
C VAL A 2 -6.06 -10.56 -10.84
N LEU A 3 -5.56 -9.53 -10.15
CA LEU A 3 -4.90 -9.72 -8.87
C LEU A 3 -5.82 -10.33 -7.81
N SER A 4 -7.07 -9.86 -7.71
CA SER A 4 -8.09 -10.42 -6.82
C SER A 4 -8.41 -11.88 -7.14
N ILE A 5 -8.43 -12.26 -8.42
CA ILE A 5 -8.60 -13.66 -8.85
C ILE A 5 -7.41 -14.50 -8.39
N LYS A 6 -6.17 -14.00 -8.54
CA LYS A 6 -4.98 -14.70 -8.05
C LYS A 6 -4.94 -14.82 -6.52
N THR A 7 -5.43 -13.81 -5.79
CA THR A 7 -5.43 -13.81 -4.32
C THR A 7 -6.54 -14.66 -3.71
N VAL A 8 -7.77 -14.56 -4.25
CA VAL A 8 -8.96 -15.27 -3.71
C VAL A 8 -9.10 -16.67 -4.31
N GLY A 9 -8.57 -16.88 -5.51
CA GLY A 9 -8.76 -18.09 -6.29
C GLY A 9 -9.95 -17.95 -7.26
N PRO A 10 -9.83 -18.43 -8.52
CA PRO A 10 -10.83 -18.19 -9.56
C PRO A 10 -12.20 -18.79 -9.23
N ILE A 11 -12.26 -19.98 -8.62
CA ILE A 11 -13.54 -20.61 -8.26
C ILE A 11 -14.25 -19.77 -7.18
N LEU A 12 -13.55 -19.40 -6.11
CA LEU A 12 -14.14 -18.62 -5.03
C LEU A 12 -14.51 -17.21 -5.49
N PHE A 13 -13.73 -16.61 -6.40
CA PHE A 13 -14.06 -15.33 -7.00
C PHE A 13 -15.37 -15.36 -7.80
N VAL A 14 -15.55 -16.38 -8.65
CA VAL A 14 -16.79 -16.57 -9.42
C VAL A 14 -17.98 -16.85 -8.49
N LEU A 15 -17.80 -17.71 -7.48
CA LEU A 15 -18.85 -17.99 -6.50
C LEU A 15 -19.22 -16.74 -5.69
N ALA A 16 -18.26 -15.92 -5.29
CA ALA A 16 -18.51 -14.65 -4.62
C ALA A 16 -19.27 -13.66 -5.52
N PHE A 17 -18.97 -13.63 -6.82
CA PHE A 17 -19.73 -12.82 -7.77
C PHE A 17 -21.18 -13.30 -7.93
N ILE A 18 -21.40 -14.61 -8.07
CA ILE A 18 -22.75 -15.21 -8.09
C ILE A 18 -23.48 -14.87 -6.78
N ALA A 19 -22.80 -14.99 -5.64
CA ALA A 19 -23.32 -14.66 -4.34
C ALA A 19 -23.73 -13.20 -4.21
N LEU A 20 -22.94 -12.27 -4.75
CA LEU A 20 -23.27 -10.85 -4.84
C LEU A 20 -24.55 -10.64 -5.68
N VAL A 21 -24.67 -11.31 -6.83
CA VAL A 21 -25.89 -11.23 -7.66
C VAL A 21 -27.10 -11.75 -6.88
N VAL A 22 -26.99 -12.91 -6.24
CA VAL A 22 -28.06 -13.49 -5.39
C VAL A 22 -28.40 -12.56 -4.23
N PHE A 23 -27.39 -11.99 -3.57
CA PHE A 23 -27.56 -11.02 -2.50
C PHE A 23 -28.38 -9.83 -2.97
N VAL A 24 -27.98 -9.27 -4.12
CA VAL A 24 -28.70 -8.19 -4.77
C VAL A 24 -30.13 -8.67 -4.99
N PHE A 25 -30.47 -9.76 -5.65
CA PHE A 25 -31.88 -10.12 -5.86
C PHE A 25 -32.70 -10.47 -4.60
N ARG A 26 -32.08 -11.05 -3.57
CA ARG A 26 -32.81 -11.67 -2.44
C ARG A 26 -32.84 -10.84 -1.16
N PHE A 27 -31.78 -10.09 -0.86
CA PHE A 27 -31.57 -9.48 0.45
C PHE A 27 -31.67 -7.94 0.45
N ARG A 28 -32.19 -7.31 -0.64
CA ARG A 28 -32.43 -5.85 -0.74
C ARG A 28 -33.37 -5.26 0.33
N ARG A 29 -33.96 -6.08 1.19
CA ARG A 29 -35.04 -5.68 2.08
C ARG A 29 -34.63 -5.50 3.54
N THR A 30 -33.41 -5.89 3.91
CA THR A 30 -32.91 -5.75 5.29
C THR A 30 -31.82 -4.68 5.33
N PRO A 31 -32.10 -3.49 5.90
CA PRO A 31 -31.14 -2.37 5.91
C PRO A 31 -29.78 -2.73 6.52
N SER A 32 -29.75 -3.49 7.61
CA SER A 32 -28.49 -3.89 8.27
C SER A 32 -27.60 -4.74 7.37
N THR A 33 -28.19 -5.66 6.61
CA THR A 33 -27.49 -6.53 5.66
C THR A 33 -26.93 -5.75 4.46
N ILE A 34 -27.65 -4.72 4.01
CA ILE A 34 -27.17 -3.80 2.95
C ILE A 34 -25.99 -2.97 3.46
N VAL A 35 -26.10 -2.38 4.65
CA VAL A 35 -25.02 -1.58 5.24
C VAL A 35 -23.76 -2.42 5.41
N GLY A 36 -23.88 -3.65 5.90
CA GLY A 36 -22.75 -4.58 6.01
C GLY A 36 -22.11 -4.89 4.64
N ALA A 37 -22.93 -5.23 3.64
CA ALA A 37 -22.43 -5.52 2.29
C ALA A 37 -21.73 -4.33 1.64
N VAL A 38 -22.30 -3.13 1.79
CA VAL A 38 -21.68 -1.88 1.30
C VAL A 38 -20.36 -1.65 2.02
N ALA A 39 -20.32 -1.76 3.36
CA ALA A 39 -19.09 -1.57 4.14
C ALA A 39 -17.95 -2.49 3.68
N PHE A 40 -18.22 -3.77 3.41
CA PHE A 40 -17.21 -4.72 2.90
C PHE A 40 -16.82 -4.46 1.43
N LEU A 41 -17.73 -3.94 0.60
CA LEU A 41 -17.45 -3.62 -0.80
C LEU A 41 -16.75 -2.27 -0.98
N THR A 42 -16.92 -1.33 -0.04
CA THR A 42 -16.39 0.04 -0.18
C THR A 42 -14.90 0.07 -0.51
N PRO A 43 -13.99 -0.61 0.21
CA PRO A 43 -12.56 -0.60 -0.13
C PRO A 43 -12.30 -1.13 -1.55
N PHE A 44 -12.96 -2.23 -1.92
CA PHE A 44 -12.79 -2.84 -3.24
C PHE A 44 -13.28 -1.93 -4.37
N ALA A 45 -14.44 -1.29 -4.20
CA ALA A 45 -15.00 -0.35 -5.16
C ALA A 45 -14.15 0.92 -5.28
N PHE A 46 -13.66 1.44 -4.14
CA PHE A 46 -12.75 2.59 -4.10
C PHE A 46 -11.48 2.30 -4.91
N TYR A 47 -10.78 1.19 -4.65
CA TYR A 47 -9.56 0.87 -5.39
C TYR A 47 -9.81 0.60 -6.87
N PHE A 48 -10.94 -0.02 -7.22
CA PHE A 48 -11.31 -0.17 -8.63
C PHE A 48 -11.42 1.20 -9.33
N LEU A 49 -12.07 2.16 -8.68
CA LEU A 49 -12.21 3.51 -9.21
C LEU A 49 -10.85 4.21 -9.32
N THR A 50 -10.01 4.16 -8.28
CA THR A 50 -8.69 4.84 -8.30
C THR A 50 -7.76 4.28 -9.37
N PHE A 51 -7.79 2.96 -9.62
CA PHE A 51 -7.06 2.38 -10.76
C PHE A 51 -7.65 2.82 -12.10
N TYR A 52 -8.98 2.83 -12.23
CA TYR A 52 -9.63 3.23 -13.46
C TYR A 52 -9.35 4.70 -13.82
N THR A 53 -9.29 5.58 -12.82
CA THR A 53 -8.95 6.99 -13.00
C THR A 53 -7.44 7.26 -13.07
N GLY A 54 -6.59 6.25 -12.90
CA GLY A 54 -5.13 6.39 -12.93
C GLY A 54 -4.52 7.08 -11.71
N GLN A 55 -5.22 7.14 -10.58
CA GLN A 55 -4.70 7.75 -9.35
C GLN A 55 -3.72 6.83 -8.61
N VAL A 56 -3.81 5.52 -8.84
CA VAL A 56 -2.93 4.52 -8.25
C VAL A 56 -2.45 3.59 -9.36
N THR A 57 -1.18 3.18 -9.29
CA THR A 57 -0.60 2.19 -10.19
C THR A 57 -0.49 0.83 -9.50
N ILE A 58 -0.57 -0.22 -10.31
CA ILE A 58 -0.41 -1.60 -9.84
C ILE A 58 0.40 -2.37 -10.85
N TYR A 59 1.37 -3.15 -10.39
CA TYR A 59 2.09 -4.05 -11.26
C TYR A 59 1.49 -5.45 -11.13
N LEU A 60 1.19 -6.04 -12.29
CA LEU A 60 0.53 -7.34 -12.36
C LEU A 60 1.61 -8.42 -12.39
N PRO A 61 1.64 -9.34 -11.39
CA PRO A 61 2.61 -10.42 -11.38
C PRO A 61 2.51 -11.25 -12.66
N GLY A 62 3.62 -11.41 -13.38
CA GLY A 62 3.71 -12.11 -14.67
C GLY A 62 3.40 -11.26 -15.91
N VAL A 63 3.21 -9.94 -15.75
CA VAL A 63 3.08 -8.97 -16.85
C VAL A 63 4.19 -7.93 -16.67
N GLY A 64 5.42 -8.27 -17.07
CA GLY A 64 6.62 -7.45 -16.88
C GLY A 64 7.89 -8.26 -17.14
N THR A 65 9.07 -7.65 -17.04
CA THR A 65 10.32 -8.40 -17.12
C THR A 65 10.52 -9.21 -15.82
N VAL A 66 11.07 -10.42 -15.93
CA VAL A 66 11.15 -11.40 -14.82
C VAL A 66 12.05 -10.92 -13.66
N ASN A 67 12.86 -9.89 -13.89
CA ASN A 67 13.91 -9.44 -12.96
C ASN A 67 13.59 -8.14 -12.21
N GLU A 68 12.40 -7.58 -12.37
CA GLU A 68 12.04 -6.36 -11.66
C GLU A 68 11.45 -6.73 -10.28
N ALA A 69 12.14 -6.36 -9.20
CA ALA A 69 11.61 -6.40 -7.83
C ALA A 69 10.25 -5.67 -7.70
N TYR A 70 9.98 -4.77 -8.65
CA TYR A 70 8.71 -4.09 -8.84
C TYR A 70 7.56 -5.01 -9.27
N GLY A 71 7.78 -6.25 -9.71
CA GLY A 71 6.72 -7.16 -10.18
C GLY A 71 5.63 -7.48 -9.15
N LEU A 72 5.87 -7.19 -7.86
CA LEU A 72 4.92 -7.34 -6.75
C LEU A 72 4.45 -5.99 -6.16
N TRP A 73 4.70 -4.89 -6.86
CA TRP A 73 4.25 -3.56 -6.42
C TRP A 73 2.75 -3.51 -6.22
N ASN A 74 2.34 -3.08 -5.02
CA ASN A 74 0.93 -2.85 -4.70
C ASN A 74 0.04 -4.10 -4.78
N VAL A 75 0.60 -5.31 -4.65
CA VAL A 75 -0.20 -6.56 -4.64
C VAL A 75 -1.17 -6.67 -3.45
N ARG A 76 -1.00 -5.83 -2.42
CA ARG A 76 -1.95 -5.68 -1.30
C ARG A 76 -3.36 -5.31 -1.76
N PHE A 77 -3.54 -4.68 -2.91
CA PHE A 77 -4.88 -4.36 -3.39
C PHE A 77 -5.69 -5.61 -3.83
N GLY A 78 -5.01 -6.72 -4.10
CA GLY A 78 -5.65 -8.01 -4.34
C GLY A 78 -6.38 -8.56 -3.11
N THR A 79 -5.80 -8.35 -1.92
CA THR A 79 -6.36 -8.86 -0.65
C THR A 79 -7.65 -8.16 -0.24
N GLN A 80 -7.89 -6.97 -0.77
CA GLN A 80 -9.14 -6.22 -0.54
C GLN A 80 -10.38 -6.97 -1.03
N ALA A 81 -10.22 -7.95 -1.93
CA ALA A 81 -11.31 -8.82 -2.38
C ALA A 81 -11.62 -9.97 -1.41
N VAL A 82 -10.72 -10.32 -0.48
CA VAL A 82 -10.86 -11.49 0.41
C VAL A 82 -12.05 -11.32 1.36
N ALA A 83 -12.14 -10.19 2.04
CA ALA A 83 -13.23 -9.92 2.98
C ALA A 83 -14.62 -9.86 2.32
N PRO A 84 -14.86 -9.11 1.23
CA PRO A 84 -16.14 -9.15 0.54
C PRO A 84 -16.44 -10.53 -0.05
N ALA A 85 -15.44 -11.24 -0.60
CA ALA A 85 -15.66 -12.61 -1.08
C ALA A 85 -16.12 -13.54 0.04
N ALA A 86 -15.45 -13.53 1.20
CA ALA A 86 -15.85 -14.34 2.36
C ALA A 86 -17.27 -13.98 2.84
N PHE A 87 -17.60 -12.69 2.92
CA PHE A 87 -18.94 -12.22 3.27
C PHE A 87 -20.00 -12.75 2.31
N PHE A 88 -19.81 -12.62 1.01
CA PHE A 88 -20.79 -13.09 0.02
C PHE A 88 -20.86 -14.63 -0.05
N LEU A 89 -19.74 -15.33 0.07
CA LEU A 89 -19.75 -16.80 0.18
C LEU A 89 -20.52 -17.27 1.42
N SER A 90 -20.45 -16.53 2.54
CA SER A 90 -21.26 -16.83 3.72
C SER A 90 -22.77 -16.73 3.45
N ILE A 91 -23.19 -15.80 2.57
CA ILE A 91 -24.59 -15.66 2.15
C ILE A 91 -25.05 -16.87 1.32
N LEU A 92 -24.19 -17.41 0.45
CA LEU A 92 -24.49 -18.68 -0.25
C LEU A 92 -24.58 -19.86 0.71
N ALA A 93 -23.73 -19.89 1.74
CA ALA A 93 -23.78 -20.91 2.79
C ALA A 93 -25.03 -20.76 3.68
N MET A 94 -25.61 -19.55 3.78
CA MET A 94 -26.75 -19.27 4.65
C MET A 94 -28.06 -19.85 4.07
N ARG A 95 -28.41 -21.05 4.56
CA ARG A 95 -29.68 -21.81 4.39
C ARG A 95 -30.63 -21.36 3.25
N TRP A 96 -30.53 -22.06 2.13
CA TRP A 96 -31.61 -22.25 1.15
C TRP A 96 -32.61 -23.30 1.67
N SER A 97 -33.60 -22.97 2.51
CA SER A 97 -34.61 -24.00 2.87
C SER A 97 -35.94 -23.44 3.34
N ILE A 98 -36.96 -23.58 2.50
CA ILE A 98 -38.38 -23.61 2.90
C ILE A 98 -38.91 -25.06 2.83
N THR A 99 -38.31 -25.95 2.03
CA THR A 99 -38.77 -27.34 1.83
C THR A 99 -37.73 -28.40 2.23
N ARG A 100 -38.17 -29.64 2.53
CA ARG A 100 -37.28 -30.77 2.88
C ARG A 100 -36.28 -31.12 1.77
N LEU A 101 -36.70 -31.06 0.50
CA LEU A 101 -35.82 -31.31 -0.64
C LEU A 101 -34.71 -30.24 -0.73
N ALA A 102 -35.06 -28.97 -0.53
CA ALA A 102 -34.10 -27.87 -0.47
C ALA A 102 -33.09 -28.02 0.68
N ARG A 103 -33.46 -28.71 1.77
CA ARG A 103 -32.54 -29.00 2.89
C ARG A 103 -31.41 -29.96 2.49
N LEU A 104 -31.71 -31.03 1.73
CA LEU A 104 -30.67 -31.97 1.25
C LEU A 104 -29.73 -31.28 0.26
N TRP A 105 -30.27 -30.53 -0.70
CA TRP A 105 -29.47 -29.73 -1.63
C TRP A 105 -28.62 -28.66 -0.92
N GLY A 106 -29.13 -28.08 0.16
CA GLY A 106 -28.37 -27.15 1.00
C GLY A 106 -27.14 -27.80 1.64
N ILE A 107 -27.27 -29.03 2.16
CA ILE A 107 -26.13 -29.76 2.75
C ILE A 107 -25.09 -30.08 1.68
N VAL A 108 -25.52 -30.60 0.53
CA VAL A 108 -24.61 -30.91 -0.59
C VAL A 108 -23.90 -29.63 -1.06
N GLY A 109 -24.64 -28.53 -1.21
CA GLY A 109 -24.06 -27.23 -1.58
C GLY A 109 -23.02 -26.73 -0.58
N SER A 110 -23.30 -26.83 0.73
CA SER A 110 -22.34 -26.48 1.78
C SER A 110 -21.08 -27.35 1.72
N ILE A 111 -21.22 -28.67 1.53
CA ILE A 111 -20.07 -29.58 1.40
C ILE A 111 -19.22 -29.21 0.17
N VAL A 112 -19.86 -28.98 -0.99
CA VAL A 112 -19.16 -28.56 -2.22
C VAL A 112 -18.44 -27.23 -2.02
N LEU A 113 -19.08 -26.27 -1.33
CA LEU A 113 -18.46 -24.99 -1.02
C LEU A 113 -17.23 -25.16 -0.11
N VAL A 114 -17.33 -25.95 0.96
CA VAL A 114 -16.21 -26.23 1.87
C VAL A 114 -15.05 -26.91 1.12
N ILE A 115 -15.35 -27.92 0.30
CA ILE A 115 -14.35 -28.59 -0.54
C ILE A 115 -13.69 -27.58 -1.49
N SER A 116 -14.48 -26.70 -2.11
CA SER A 116 -13.97 -25.66 -3.03
C SER A 116 -13.03 -24.68 -2.31
N ILE A 117 -13.38 -24.27 -1.09
CA ILE A 117 -12.53 -23.43 -0.24
C ILE A 117 -11.22 -24.14 0.07
N CYS A 118 -11.27 -25.38 0.58
CA CYS A 118 -10.07 -26.15 0.91
C CYS A 118 -9.14 -26.33 -0.30
N ILE A 119 -9.69 -26.74 -1.46
CA ILE A 119 -8.90 -26.92 -2.69
C ILE A 119 -8.27 -25.59 -3.12
N GLN A 120 -9.02 -24.49 -3.17
CA GLN A 120 -8.49 -23.20 -3.57
C GLN A 120 -7.44 -22.67 -2.61
N THR A 121 -7.63 -22.81 -1.29
CA THR A 121 -6.61 -22.44 -0.29
C THR A 121 -5.32 -23.22 -0.50
N ILE A 122 -5.39 -24.54 -0.73
CA ILE A 122 -4.20 -25.36 -1.01
C ILE A 122 -3.50 -24.91 -2.30
N LEU A 123 -4.27 -24.67 -3.37
CA LEU A 123 -3.70 -24.20 -4.65
C LEU A 123 -3.05 -22.83 -4.54
N ILE A 124 -3.66 -21.89 -3.81
CA ILE A 124 -3.10 -20.55 -3.57
C ILE A 124 -1.82 -20.66 -2.72
N ALA A 125 -1.84 -21.48 -1.67
CA ALA A 125 -0.65 -21.71 -0.85
C ALA A 125 0.50 -22.33 -1.67
N HIS A 126 0.20 -23.28 -2.55
CA HIS A 126 1.19 -23.91 -3.42
C HIS A 126 1.73 -22.97 -4.51
N GLY A 127 0.87 -22.12 -5.08
CA GLY A 127 1.26 -21.10 -6.06
C GLY A 127 1.99 -19.90 -5.46
N GLY A 128 2.00 -19.80 -4.12
CA GLY A 128 2.55 -18.67 -3.38
C GLY A 128 1.49 -17.62 -3.09
N ILE A 129 1.42 -17.20 -1.82
CA ILE A 129 0.51 -16.16 -1.37
C ILE A 129 1.14 -14.81 -1.77
N LEU A 130 0.57 -14.13 -2.78
CA LEU A 130 1.18 -12.91 -3.35
C LEU A 130 1.61 -11.84 -2.32
N PRO A 131 0.80 -11.47 -1.31
CA PRO A 131 1.25 -10.53 -0.28
C PRO A 131 2.39 -11.06 0.59
N LEU A 132 2.43 -12.37 0.83
CA LEU A 132 3.54 -12.99 1.57
C LEU A 132 4.82 -12.95 0.73
N GLN A 133 4.71 -13.25 -0.56
CA GLN A 133 5.82 -13.14 -1.51
C GLN A 133 6.36 -11.71 -1.57
N ASP A 134 5.47 -10.72 -1.62
CA ASP A 134 5.87 -9.30 -1.60
C ASP A 134 6.63 -8.95 -0.31
N GLY A 135 6.15 -9.42 0.84
CA GLY A 135 6.83 -9.24 2.12
C GLY A 135 8.09 -10.10 2.33
N GLN A 136 8.40 -11.04 1.44
CA GLN A 136 9.58 -11.91 1.53
C GLN A 136 10.69 -11.54 0.56
N TYR A 137 10.35 -11.00 -0.62
CA TYR A 137 11.31 -10.66 -1.66
C TYR A 137 10.79 -9.61 -2.66
N GLY A 138 9.60 -9.05 -2.43
CA GLY A 138 9.07 -7.94 -3.24
C GLY A 138 9.52 -6.59 -2.71
N TYR A 139 8.77 -5.55 -3.09
CA TYR A 139 9.10 -4.19 -2.70
C TYR A 139 9.02 -4.00 -1.19
N SER A 140 8.05 -4.67 -0.55
CA SER A 140 7.88 -4.63 0.91
C SER A 140 9.04 -5.29 1.68
N CYS A 141 10.00 -5.93 0.99
CA CYS A 141 11.20 -6.51 1.59
C CYS A 141 12.48 -5.74 1.24
N LEU A 142 12.38 -4.56 0.60
CA LEU A 142 13.55 -3.74 0.33
C LEU A 142 14.14 -3.22 1.65
N PRO A 143 15.48 -3.15 1.78
CA PRO A 143 16.08 -2.60 2.97
C PRO A 143 15.67 -1.14 3.17
N THR A 144 15.45 -0.74 4.42
CA THR A 144 15.21 0.66 4.79
C THR A 144 16.34 1.55 4.27
N GLU A 145 15.97 2.64 3.59
CA GLU A 145 16.96 3.58 3.03
C GLU A 145 17.76 4.31 4.14
N PRO A 146 19.06 4.59 3.91
CA PRO A 146 19.91 5.34 4.85
C PRO A 146 19.31 6.68 5.34
N ILE A 147 18.61 7.42 4.49
CA ILE A 147 17.92 8.67 4.83
C ILE A 147 16.81 8.43 5.84
N THR A 148 16.04 7.35 5.70
CA THR A 148 15.01 6.96 6.68
C THR A 148 15.65 6.67 8.03
N ILE A 149 16.77 5.92 8.04
CA ILE A 149 17.53 5.64 9.28
C ILE A 149 18.04 6.95 9.90
N TYR A 150 18.59 7.85 9.09
CA TYR A 150 19.10 9.15 9.55
C TYR A 150 17.99 10.00 10.16
N LEU A 151 16.82 10.07 9.51
CA LEU A 151 15.65 10.76 10.05
C LEU A 151 15.17 10.11 11.36
N ALA A 152 15.07 8.78 11.44
CA ALA A 152 14.71 8.10 12.68
C ALA A 152 15.65 8.45 13.84
N GLN A 153 16.95 8.64 13.56
CA GLN A 153 17.93 9.05 14.56
C GLN A 153 17.86 10.52 14.94
N HIS A 154 17.70 11.40 13.95
CA HIS A 154 17.99 12.83 14.09
C HIS A 154 16.77 13.74 14.08
N TYR A 155 15.61 13.24 13.70
CA TYR A 155 14.38 14.00 13.61
C TYR A 155 13.93 14.49 14.98
N ALA A 156 13.82 15.82 15.09
CA ALA A 156 13.43 16.53 16.31
C ALA A 156 12.13 17.33 16.10
N GLY A 157 11.34 16.98 15.09
CA GLY A 157 10.16 17.73 14.64
C GLY A 157 10.41 18.55 13.37
N GLY A 158 9.42 19.34 13.00
CA GLY A 158 9.42 20.13 11.77
C GLY A 158 8.81 19.38 10.60
N ARG A 159 8.56 20.08 9.49
CA ARG A 159 7.92 19.44 8.33
C ARG A 159 8.93 18.90 7.33
N ILE A 160 8.61 17.76 6.73
CA ILE A 160 9.41 17.04 5.75
C ILE A 160 8.77 17.21 4.38
N LEU A 161 9.49 17.77 3.41
CA LEU A 161 9.07 17.84 2.01
C LEU A 161 9.58 16.60 1.26
N GLU A 162 8.69 15.87 0.61
CA GLU A 162 9.07 14.74 -0.24
C GLU A 162 8.11 14.57 -1.42
N ASP A 163 8.61 14.08 -2.56
CA ASP A 163 7.78 13.58 -3.64
C ASP A 163 7.46 12.11 -3.37
N ILE A 164 6.19 11.81 -3.08
CA ILE A 164 5.76 10.47 -2.73
C ILE A 164 5.82 9.50 -3.92
N SER A 165 5.96 9.99 -5.16
CA SER A 165 5.94 9.16 -6.36
C SER A 165 7.13 8.20 -6.46
N ASP A 166 8.25 8.47 -5.78
CA ASP A 166 9.40 7.56 -5.70
C ASP A 166 9.29 6.57 -4.52
N TYR A 167 8.33 6.72 -3.60
CA TYR A 167 7.98 5.83 -2.47
C TYR A 167 9.13 5.17 -1.68
N ARG A 168 10.36 5.70 -1.72
CA ARG A 168 11.53 5.05 -1.10
C ARG A 168 11.57 5.16 0.41
N ILE A 169 10.80 6.10 0.95
CA ILE A 169 10.79 6.38 2.38
C ILE A 169 9.48 5.88 2.95
N ILE A 170 9.61 5.06 3.99
CA ILE A 170 8.48 4.54 4.73
C ILE A 170 8.26 5.51 5.89
N GLU A 171 7.30 6.42 5.75
CA GLU A 171 6.97 7.45 6.75
C GLU A 171 6.81 6.85 8.16
N ALA A 172 6.21 5.65 8.24
CA ALA A 172 5.97 4.92 9.49
C ALA A 172 7.25 4.45 10.20
N GLU A 173 8.39 4.40 9.51
CA GLU A 173 9.69 4.03 10.08
C GLU A 173 10.38 5.20 10.79
N VAL A 174 9.93 6.43 10.53
CA VAL A 174 10.36 7.62 11.27
C VAL A 174 9.47 7.75 12.50
N GLU A 175 9.72 6.93 13.54
CA GLU A 175 8.85 6.78 14.72
C GLU A 175 8.45 8.11 15.40
N ALA A 176 9.30 9.12 15.33
CA ALA A 176 9.06 10.43 15.92
C ALA A 176 8.26 11.41 15.04
N ALA A 177 8.06 11.09 13.76
CA ALA A 177 7.27 11.88 12.81
C ALA A 177 5.86 11.31 12.70
N GLU A 178 4.87 12.20 12.62
CA GLU A 178 3.50 11.84 12.30
C GLU A 178 3.22 12.12 10.82
N LEU A 179 2.21 11.47 10.23
CA LEU A 179 1.81 11.71 8.83
C LEU A 179 1.54 13.20 8.52
N LYS A 180 1.10 13.98 9.52
CA LYS A 180 0.86 15.43 9.36
C LYS A 180 2.14 16.25 9.16
N ASP A 181 3.29 15.68 9.49
CA ASP A 181 4.60 16.32 9.38
C ASP A 181 5.17 16.19 7.97
N PHE A 182 4.63 15.27 7.16
CA PHE A 182 5.00 15.09 5.76
C PHE A 182 4.17 16.02 4.85
N ILE A 183 4.86 16.78 4.00
CA ILE A 183 4.28 17.59 2.94
C ILE A 183 4.62 16.91 1.62
N TYR A 184 3.59 16.38 0.96
CA TYR A 184 3.65 15.73 -0.34
C TYR A 184 2.53 16.28 -1.23
N GLU A 185 2.39 15.80 -2.46
CA GLU A 185 1.40 16.29 -3.45
C GLU A 185 -0.03 16.32 -2.89
N GLY A 186 -0.38 15.36 -2.04
CA GLY A 186 -1.69 15.26 -1.38
C GLY A 186 -1.96 16.38 -0.37
N SER A 187 -0.93 17.08 0.12
CA SER A 187 -1.03 18.22 1.03
C SER A 187 -1.49 19.51 0.34
N SER A 188 -1.69 19.49 -1.00
CA SER A 188 -2.29 20.56 -1.81
C SER A 188 -1.61 21.92 -1.67
N ASP A 189 -2.18 22.87 -0.93
CA ASP A 189 -1.67 24.24 -0.87
C ASP A 189 -0.36 24.34 -0.08
N MET A 190 -0.17 23.48 0.93
CA MET A 190 1.11 23.41 1.65
C MET A 190 2.24 22.92 0.74
N TRP A 191 1.95 21.96 -0.14
CA TRP A 191 2.89 21.46 -1.14
C TRP A 191 3.33 22.58 -2.09
N LYS A 192 2.39 23.31 -2.66
CA LYS A 192 2.69 24.46 -3.54
C LYS A 192 3.53 25.52 -2.83
N GLN A 193 3.19 25.83 -1.58
CA GLN A 193 3.95 26.79 -0.77
C GLN A 193 5.37 26.29 -0.49
N ALA A 194 5.54 25.00 -0.20
CA ALA A 194 6.83 24.40 0.04
C ALA A 194 7.72 24.42 -1.20
N LEU A 195 7.16 24.22 -2.39
CA LEU A 195 7.92 24.34 -3.64
C LEU A 195 8.32 25.78 -3.98
N ILE A 196 7.53 26.79 -3.57
CA ILE A 196 7.79 28.21 -3.88
C ILE A 196 8.74 28.84 -2.86
N ASN A 197 8.52 28.62 -1.56
CA ASN A 197 9.30 29.19 -0.47
C ASN A 197 9.53 28.16 0.65
N PRO A 198 10.39 27.15 0.41
CA PRO A 198 10.61 26.07 1.37
C PRO A 198 10.94 26.53 2.80
N PRO A 199 11.82 27.53 3.03
CA PRO A 199 12.17 27.98 4.39
C PRO A 199 11.00 28.46 5.24
N SER A 200 9.85 28.78 4.64
CA SER A 200 8.68 29.26 5.38
C SER A 200 7.82 28.15 5.97
N VAL A 201 7.92 26.92 5.43
CA VAL A 201 6.97 25.85 5.72
C VAL A 201 7.60 24.49 6.01
N VAL A 202 8.85 24.25 5.59
CA VAL A 202 9.54 22.97 5.75
C VAL A 202 10.88 23.13 6.44
N ASP A 203 11.26 22.10 7.18
CA ASP A 203 12.52 22.01 7.91
C ASP A 203 13.44 20.94 7.32
N TRP A 204 12.86 19.92 6.68
CA TRP A 204 13.57 18.85 5.98
C TRP A 204 13.10 18.78 4.52
N ILE A 205 14.02 18.48 3.61
CA ILE A 205 13.71 18.28 2.20
C ILE A 205 14.43 17.02 1.73
N ILE A 206 13.65 16.10 1.19
CA ILE A 206 14.13 14.87 0.58
C ILE A 206 14.07 15.07 -0.92
N VAL A 207 15.21 14.92 -1.57
CA VAL A 207 15.36 15.16 -3.00
C VAL A 207 15.71 13.83 -3.65
N PRO A 208 14.86 13.31 -4.56
CA PRO A 208 15.17 12.09 -5.30
C PRO A 208 16.39 12.28 -6.21
N PRO A 209 17.01 11.18 -6.69
CA PRO A 209 18.07 11.25 -7.70
C PRO A 209 17.66 12.16 -8.86
N GLU A 210 18.64 12.87 -9.47
CA GLU A 210 18.46 13.94 -10.49
C GLU A 210 17.58 13.55 -11.70
N ALA A 211 16.29 13.31 -11.47
CA ALA A 211 15.26 13.13 -12.45
C ALA A 211 14.82 14.53 -12.85
N GLN A 212 15.11 14.90 -14.09
CA GLN A 212 14.76 16.21 -14.64
C GLN A 212 13.25 16.52 -14.57
N ASP A 213 12.43 15.48 -14.35
CA ASP A 213 10.99 15.56 -14.26
C ASP A 213 10.42 15.70 -12.85
N ASP A 214 11.25 15.55 -11.83
CA ASP A 214 10.85 15.65 -10.43
C ASP A 214 10.38 17.08 -10.06
N PRO A 215 9.21 17.23 -9.39
CA PRO A 215 8.66 18.53 -9.02
C PRO A 215 9.53 19.31 -8.04
N ILE A 216 10.21 18.66 -7.09
CA ILE A 216 11.09 19.31 -6.11
C ILE A 216 12.31 19.89 -6.84
N VAL A 217 13.00 19.09 -7.65
CA VAL A 217 14.18 19.49 -8.43
C VAL A 217 13.84 20.58 -9.45
N ARG A 218 12.65 20.55 -10.04
CA ARG A 218 12.20 21.59 -11.00
C ARG A 218 11.94 22.94 -10.36
N HIS A 219 11.39 22.99 -9.15
CA HIS A 219 10.97 24.24 -8.52
C HIS A 219 12.01 24.81 -7.56
N ILE A 220 12.87 23.95 -6.99
CA ILE A 220 13.86 24.36 -5.99
C ILE A 220 15.26 24.27 -6.59
N ASN A 221 15.93 25.42 -6.72
CA ASN A 221 17.34 25.45 -7.14
C ASN A 221 18.26 25.10 -5.96
N LEU A 222 18.51 23.80 -5.79
CA LEU A 222 19.32 23.22 -4.70
C LEU A 222 20.77 23.71 -4.68
N LYS A 223 21.29 24.20 -5.82
CA LYS A 223 22.66 24.71 -5.95
C LYS A 223 22.73 26.24 -5.75
N SER A 224 21.60 26.92 -5.56
CA SER A 224 21.58 28.37 -5.39
C SER A 224 22.12 28.79 -4.01
N PRO A 225 22.88 29.90 -3.93
CA PRO A 225 23.34 30.43 -2.64
C PRO A 225 22.19 30.80 -1.70
N ALA A 226 21.04 31.20 -2.25
CA ALA A 226 19.84 31.53 -1.48
C ALA A 226 19.20 30.28 -0.83
N PHE A 227 19.24 29.13 -1.50
CA PHE A 227 18.79 27.88 -0.88
C PHE A 227 19.78 27.42 0.20
N LEU A 228 21.08 27.41 -0.14
CA LEU A 228 22.15 26.95 0.76
C LEU A 228 22.35 27.85 2.00
N SER A 229 21.89 29.11 1.97
CA SER A 229 21.86 29.96 3.16
C SER A 229 20.80 29.50 4.18
N HIS A 230 19.77 28.79 3.73
CA HIS A 230 18.67 28.30 4.57
C HIS A 230 18.76 26.81 4.86
N PHE A 231 19.39 26.01 4.00
CA PHE A 231 19.47 24.56 4.14
C PHE A 231 20.91 24.05 4.01
N THR A 232 21.23 23.02 4.77
CA THR A 232 22.49 22.28 4.69
C THR A 232 22.22 20.85 4.27
N LEU A 233 23.04 20.31 3.38
CA LEU A 233 23.03 18.90 2.99
C LEU A 233 23.50 18.05 4.18
N MET A 234 22.64 17.15 4.65
CA MET A 234 22.94 16.26 5.78
C MET A 234 23.41 14.89 5.33
N LEU A 235 22.79 14.36 4.28
CA LEU A 235 23.11 13.04 3.75
C LEU A 235 22.93 13.03 2.22
N HIS A 236 23.82 12.32 1.54
CA HIS A 236 23.74 12.04 0.11
C HIS A 236 24.03 10.57 -0.09
N GLU A 237 23.08 9.86 -0.68
CA GLU A 237 23.15 8.42 -0.90
C GLU A 237 23.81 8.10 -2.25
N PRO A 238 24.41 6.90 -2.40
CA PRO A 238 25.09 6.51 -3.64
C PRO A 238 24.17 6.46 -4.86
N ASP A 239 22.87 6.28 -4.66
CA ASP A 239 21.85 6.21 -5.70
C ASP A 239 21.35 7.60 -6.15
N GLY A 240 21.79 8.67 -5.48
CA GLY A 240 21.46 10.06 -5.75
C GLY A 240 20.43 10.69 -4.82
N LEU A 241 19.79 9.93 -3.93
CA LEU A 241 18.86 10.47 -2.94
C LEU A 241 19.60 11.42 -1.98
N SER A 242 19.01 12.58 -1.69
CA SER A 242 19.67 13.61 -0.86
C SER A 242 18.74 14.16 0.20
N LEU A 243 19.25 14.34 1.42
CA LEU A 243 18.53 14.92 2.54
C LEU A 243 19.12 16.27 2.92
N PHE A 244 18.29 17.30 2.88
CA PHE A 244 18.61 18.65 3.35
C PHE A 244 17.85 18.96 4.64
N HIS A 245 18.49 19.71 5.53
CA HIS A 245 17.89 20.19 6.76
C HIS A 245 18.11 21.69 6.92
N ARG A 246 17.11 22.35 7.48
CA ARG A 246 17.10 23.80 7.69
C ARG A 246 18.14 24.23 8.71
N ASN A 247 18.86 25.28 8.37
CA ASN A 247 19.88 25.88 9.22
C ASN A 247 19.25 26.42 10.52
N GLY A 248 19.87 26.11 11.65
CA GLY A 248 19.40 26.52 12.98
C GLY A 248 18.32 25.64 13.59
N GLY A 249 17.86 24.59 12.88
CA GLY A 249 16.98 23.56 13.44
C GLY A 249 17.70 22.72 14.52
N SER A 250 16.93 22.19 15.47
CA SER A 250 17.47 21.27 16.48
C SER A 250 17.72 19.89 15.85
N LEU A 251 18.90 19.33 16.08
CA LEU A 251 19.20 17.93 15.80
C LEU A 251 19.29 17.19 17.12
N THR A 252 18.50 16.14 17.30
CA THR A 252 18.55 15.29 18.49
C THR A 252 19.04 13.93 18.07
N THR A 253 20.13 13.42 18.64
CA THR A 253 20.59 12.05 18.34
C THR A 253 19.89 11.05 19.25
N ARG A 254 19.09 10.15 18.66
CA ARG A 254 18.39 9.07 19.35
C ARG A 254 18.98 7.71 18.96
N PRO A 255 18.88 6.68 19.83
CA PRO A 255 19.23 5.32 19.45
C PRO A 255 18.29 4.84 18.34
N ILE A 256 18.82 4.12 17.34
CA ILE A 256 18.02 3.50 16.28
C ILE A 256 17.28 2.29 16.87
N ALA A 257 16.00 2.15 16.56
CA ALA A 257 15.27 0.91 16.81
C ALA A 257 15.94 -0.26 16.06
N SER A 258 16.23 -1.36 16.76
CA SER A 258 16.89 -2.51 16.14
C SER A 258 16.10 -3.07 14.95
N SER A 259 14.77 -2.96 14.97
CA SER A 259 13.87 -3.40 13.90
C SER A 259 14.26 -2.83 12.54
N LEU A 260 14.53 -1.51 12.45
CA LEU A 260 14.92 -0.84 11.20
C LEU A 260 16.19 -1.42 10.56
N ILE A 261 17.08 -2.00 11.38
CA ILE A 261 18.35 -2.57 10.92
C ILE A 261 18.21 -4.09 10.67
N THR A 262 17.31 -4.76 11.40
CA THR A 262 17.27 -6.23 11.45
C THR A 262 16.13 -6.86 10.67
N GLU A 263 14.97 -6.22 10.53
CA GLU A 263 13.76 -6.84 9.95
C GLU A 263 13.99 -7.23 8.49
N HIS A 264 14.68 -6.38 7.73
CA HIS A 264 14.99 -6.62 6.32
C HIS A 264 16.20 -7.54 6.09
N ARG A 265 16.92 -8.00 7.14
CA ARG A 265 18.08 -8.90 6.96
C ARG A 265 17.70 -10.25 6.37
N LEU A 266 16.46 -10.69 6.62
CA LEU A 266 15.94 -11.95 6.08
C LEU A 266 15.57 -11.84 4.60
N CYS A 267 15.39 -10.62 4.07
CA CYS A 267 15.09 -10.37 2.66
C CYS A 267 16.28 -10.65 1.73
N SER A 268 17.51 -10.47 2.23
CA SER A 268 18.76 -10.70 1.47
C SER A 268 19.22 -12.17 1.40
N ALA A 269 18.45 -13.11 1.98
CA ALA A 269 18.89 -14.49 2.18
C ALA A 269 18.38 -15.50 1.13
N LEU A 270 17.78 -15.04 0.03
CA LEU A 270 17.17 -15.86 -1.03
C LEU A 270 17.63 -15.40 -2.42
#